data_AF-A0A2I0CXM0-F1
#
_entry.id   AF-A0A2I0CXM0-F1
#
_cell.length_a   1.000
_cell.length_b   1.000
_cell.length_c   1.000
_cell.angle_alpha   90.00
_cell.angle_beta   90.00
_cell.angle_gamma   90.00
#
_symmetry.space_group_name_H-M   'P 1'
#
loop_
_entity.id
_entity.type
_entity.pdbx_description
1 polymer ?
#
loop_
_entity_poly.entity_id
_entity_poly.type
_entity_poly.pdbx_seq_one_letter_code
_entity_poly.pdbx_strand_id
1 'polypeptide(L)' 'MLFMICLSVAGSLVAGAHYYAVDLPMQNTVQAPGNSVVQSWKCSDCANVCRWAGTLSQTCYNLCLGDCY' A
#
# COMPACT_ATOMS: atom_id res chain seq x y z
N MET A 1 -36.72 3.63 11.09
CA MET A 1 -36.02 3.04 9.93
C MET A 1 -35.46 4.09 8.99
N LEU A 2 -36.28 5.02 8.47
CA LEU A 2 -35.81 6.12 7.61
C LEU A 2 -34.65 6.94 8.23
N PHE A 3 -34.74 7.24 9.53
CA PHE A 3 -33.70 7.96 10.27
C PHE A 3 -32.33 7.24 10.25
N MET A 4 -32.31 5.90 10.37
CA MET A 4 -31.08 5.11 10.30
C MET A 4 -30.47 5.11 8.89
N ILE A 5 -31.31 5.13 7.85
CA ILE A 5 -30.87 5.18 6.44
C ILE A 5 -30.26 6.56 6.13
N CYS A 6 -30.89 7.64 6.59
CA CYS A 6 -30.33 8.98 6.39
C CYS A 6 -28.98 9.15 7.11
N LEU A 7 -28.83 8.60 8.31
CA LEU A 7 -27.57 8.62 9.05
C LEU A 7 -26.47 7.80 8.37
N SER A 8 -26.78 6.64 7.77
CA SER A 8 -25.78 5.83 7.07
C SER A 8 -25.28 6.49 5.79
N VAL A 9 -26.18 7.14 5.04
CA VAL A 9 -25.82 7.92 3.85
C VAL A 9 -24.96 9.12 4.24
N ALA A 10 -25.37 9.88 5.25
CA ALA A 10 -24.59 11.01 5.76
C ALA A 10 -23.20 10.57 6.26
N GLY A 11 -23.11 9.46 7.00
CA GLY A 11 -21.84 8.92 7.49
C GLY A 11 -20.91 8.49 6.35
N SER A 12 -21.45 7.88 5.29
CA SER A 12 -20.68 7.44 4.13
C SER A 12 -20.09 8.63 3.36
N LEU A 13 -20.86 9.72 3.23
CA LEU A 13 -20.40 10.96 2.58
C LEU A 13 -19.28 11.63 3.38
N VAL A 14 -19.43 11.72 4.70
CA VAL A 14 -18.41 12.31 5.58
C VAL A 14 -17.12 11.47 5.56
N ALA A 15 -17.23 10.14 5.61
CA ALA A 15 -16.08 9.25 5.50
C ALA A 15 -15.37 9.40 4.14
N GLY A 16 -16.13 9.48 3.05
CA GLY A 16 -15.57 9.70 1.71
C GLY A 16 -14.86 11.06 1.57
N ALA A 17 -15.45 12.12 2.11
CA ALA A 17 -14.82 13.45 2.13
C ALA A 17 -13.53 13.46 2.97
N HIS A 18 -13.53 12.78 4.12
CA HIS A 18 -12.32 12.63 4.93
C HIS A 18 -11.23 11.85 4.19
N TYR A 19 -11.58 10.76 3.51
CA TYR A 19 -10.65 9.97 2.70
C TYR A 19 -10.00 10.81 1.60
N TYR A 20 -10.81 11.58 0.85
CA TYR A 20 -10.31 12.43 -0.22
C TYR A 20 -9.45 13.60 0.28
N ALA A 21 -9.87 14.28 1.34
CA ALA A 21 -9.23 15.51 1.80
C ALA A 21 -8.06 15.29 2.75
N VAL A 22 -8.00 14.15 3.46
CA VAL A 22 -7.00 13.88 4.50
C VAL A 22 -6.17 12.65 4.15
N ASP A 23 -6.82 11.52 3.90
CA ASP A 23 -6.09 10.25 3.73
C ASP A 23 -5.25 10.23 2.44
N LEU A 24 -5.81 10.66 1.30
CA LEU A 24 -5.08 10.75 0.02
C LEU A 24 -3.82 11.63 0.07
N PRO A 25 -3.90 12.90 0.52
CA PRO A 25 -2.70 13.75 0.56
C PRO A 25 -1.66 13.25 1.58
N MET A 26 -2.10 12.62 2.68
CA MET A 26 -1.19 12.03 3.66
C MET A 26 -0.49 10.78 3.09
N GLN A 27 -1.18 9.96 2.29
CA GLN A 27 -0.55 8.83 1.60
C GLN A 27 0.50 9.27 0.57
N ASN A 28 0.32 10.41 -0.09
CA ASN A 28 1.29 10.90 -1.07
C ASN A 28 2.56 11.48 -0.41
N THR A 29 2.48 11.85 0.86
CA THR A 29 3.63 12.38 1.62
C THR A 29 4.38 11.31 2.41
N VAL A 30 3.78 10.13 2.60
CA VAL A 30 4.45 8.98 3.21
C VAL A 30 4.94 8.08 2.09
N GLN A 31 6.25 8.10 1.85
CA GLN A 31 6.90 7.08 1.04
C GLN A 31 6.51 5.72 1.61
N ALA A 32 5.93 4.86 0.77
CA ALA A 32 5.38 3.58 1.17
C ALA A 32 6.41 2.84 2.07
N PRO A 33 5.95 2.18 3.15
CA PRO A 33 6.83 1.71 4.23
C PRO A 33 8.00 0.89 3.65
N GLY A 34 9.20 0.91 4.24
CA GLY A 34 10.39 0.29 3.62
C GLY A 34 10.31 -1.22 3.32
N ASN A 35 9.20 -1.88 3.68
CA ASN A 35 8.82 -3.25 3.30
C ASN A 35 7.85 -3.33 2.11
N SER A 36 7.27 -2.23 1.64
CA SER A 36 6.64 -2.15 0.32
C SER A 36 7.76 -2.05 -0.69
N VAL A 37 8.25 -3.22 -1.11
CA VAL A 37 9.21 -3.38 -2.20
C VAL A 37 8.53 -3.12 -3.55
N VAL A 38 7.63 -2.13 -3.63
CA VAL A 38 7.01 -1.73 -4.90
C VAL A 38 7.91 -0.69 -5.54
N GLN A 39 9.16 -1.07 -5.75
CA GLN A 39 9.81 -0.52 -6.91
C GLN A 39 9.22 -1.28 -8.10
N SER A 40 8.86 -0.58 -9.18
CA SER A 40 8.37 -1.17 -10.45
C SER A 40 9.52 -1.91 -11.16
N TRP A 41 10.12 -2.84 -10.43
CA TRP A 41 11.25 -3.63 -10.85
C TRP A 41 10.66 -4.85 -11.50
N LYS A 42 11.21 -5.23 -12.64
CA LYS A 42 10.94 -6.57 -13.15
C LYS A 42 11.35 -7.55 -12.06
N CYS A 43 10.60 -8.63 -11.88
CA CYS A 43 10.88 -9.66 -10.88
C CYS A 43 12.36 -10.11 -10.90
N SER A 44 12.97 -10.09 -12.08
CA SER A 44 14.40 -10.35 -12.30
C SER A 44 15.33 -9.36 -11.60
N ASP A 45 15.00 -8.08 -11.57
CA ASP A 45 15.84 -7.02 -10.98
C ASP A 45 15.74 -7.06 -9.45
N CYS A 46 14.54 -7.33 -8.93
CA CYS A 46 14.27 -7.50 -7.49
C CYS A 46 15.07 -8.69 -6.94
N ALA A 47 15.01 -9.84 -7.63
CA ALA A 47 15.76 -11.04 -7.27
C ALA A 47 17.27 -10.83 -7.33
N ASN A 48 17.77 -10.06 -8.31
CA ASN A 48 19.19 -9.75 -8.41
C ASN A 48 19.66 -8.87 -7.24
N VAL A 49 18.95 -7.82 -6.88
CA VAL A 49 19.39 -6.97 -5.76
C VAL A 49 19.30 -7.67 -4.41
N CYS A 50 18.27 -8.48 -4.17
CA CYS A 50 18.23 -9.31 -2.96
C CYS A 50 19.41 -10.31 -2.90
N ARG A 51 19.91 -10.78 -4.05
CA ARG A 51 21.06 -11.69 -4.13
C ARG A 51 22.39 -10.98 -3.83
N TRP A 52 22.55 -9.71 -4.22
CA TRP A 52 23.79 -8.95 -4.01
C TRP A 52 23.83 -8.17 -2.69
N ALA A 53 22.68 -7.92 -2.05
CA ALA A 53 22.61 -7.13 -0.83
C ALA A 53 23.19 -7.79 0.43
N GLY A 54 23.60 -9.08 0.38
CA GLY A 54 24.38 -9.76 1.43
C GLY A 54 23.71 -9.94 2.80
N THR A 55 22.68 -9.16 3.15
CA THR A 55 22.05 -9.13 4.48
C THR A 55 20.51 -9.07 4.45
N LEU A 56 19.87 -9.21 3.28
CA LEU A 56 18.41 -9.35 3.16
C LEU A 56 18.03 -10.77 2.70
N SER A 57 18.40 -11.71 3.56
CA SER A 57 18.05 -13.13 3.59
C SER A 57 16.54 -13.37 3.47
N GLN A 58 16.15 -14.31 2.59
CA GLN A 58 14.83 -14.95 2.39
C GLN A 58 13.56 -14.06 2.28
N THR A 59 13.34 -13.15 3.22
CA THR A 59 12.17 -12.28 3.30
C THR A 59 12.10 -11.33 2.10
N CYS A 60 13.24 -10.77 1.68
CA CYS A 60 13.37 -9.96 0.45
C CYS A 60 12.91 -10.75 -0.78
N TYR A 61 13.37 -11.99 -0.90
CA TYR A 61 13.05 -12.88 -2.00
C TYR A 61 11.57 -13.29 -2.01
N ASN A 62 10.99 -13.58 -0.83
CA ASN A 62 9.58 -13.92 -0.69
C ASN A 62 8.65 -12.73 -0.93
N LEU A 63 9.05 -11.52 -0.52
CA LEU A 63 8.35 -10.27 -0.86
C LEU A 63 8.38 -10.03 -2.38
N CYS A 64 9.55 -10.13 -3.01
CA CYS A 64 9.67 -9.99 -4.47
C CYS A 64 8.82 -11.02 -5.24
N LEU A 65 8.85 -12.30 -4.86
CA LEU A 65 8.02 -13.33 -5.49
C LEU A 65 6.53 -13.13 -5.21
N GLY A 66 6.20 -12.58 -4.05
CA GLY A 66 4.84 -12.27 -3.59
C GLY A 66 4.10 -11.24 -4.44
N ASP A 67 4.84 -10.34 -5.07
CA ASP A 67 4.30 -9.25 -5.90
C ASP A 67 4.41 -9.56 -7.42
N CYS A 68 4.82 -10.80 -7.78
CA CYS A 68 5.16 -11.21 -9.15
C CYS A 68 4.16 -12.18 -9.81
N TYR A 69 2.99 -12.41 -9.21
CA TYR A 69 1.92 -13.27 -9.72
C TYR A 69 0.61 -12.53 -9.95
#